data_AF-A0A3M3Z759-F1
#
_entry.id   AF-A0A3M3Z759-F1
#
_cell.length_a   1.000
_cell.length_b   1.000
_cell.length_c   1.000
_cell.angle_alpha   90.00
_cell.angle_beta   90.00
_cell.angle_gamma   90.00
#
_symmetry.space_group_name_H-M   'P 1'
#
loop_
_entity.id
_entity.type
_entity.pdbx_description
1 polymer ?
#
loop_
_entity_poly.entity_id
_entity_poly.type
_entity_poly.pdbx_seq_one_letter_code
_entity_poly.pdbx_strand_id
1 'polypeptide(L)'
;MAPTERTQRYLNASAGKSSPCRTPHDQCVLSVQAGERRLSRPAGAATATNGVPLRGAYSVKLVFRQYLESLRERKELDVVLPDLLSELGFNVISRPTIGSRQYGVDVMAIGQDQGEAKVFLFSIKKGDLTRAEWNSGEQSLKPSIEEIIEVYCNTSIPDQFKSLKIVICMCFGGEIHEALRVNVAQFTAMKTTERISFQEWNGDYIAGLLMEGILGQQLVSKELRGSFQKSIAMLDEPDIAFQHFSSLIRGMLGADSLSAETKLSNLRRIYICLWVLFVWARDADNLEAPYRASELAILHAWHAIRAHIGQNEKGAKDLGTTFEALVELHFFIWDELYGKKVLPYVGVRHAISTAVSTSTPVDVNLKLFEMLGRLAQRGLWMLWKEGGGENTPDVVGRRGHDDARKLASQISDLISNNPSLLSPIADAQSIDISVALVFLSMFEEWQSVALDYCDFLMDNFVFTYRYHGRYPTIYGAYWELIEHPKEQTQEYRKRQTQGSTLLPLLCVWGSASGTSEFTQVVTAFVKSELVHCNLQTWVPGQDSESMFYIGPSTHGWALTEIPFTSDGEQAMEMLQAECKKCDVFASLSAINLGHWPVLVMACRHHRLPLPPHLWMPVLIQMRTASVQNH
;
A
#
# COMPACT_ATOMS: atom_id res chain seq x y z
N MET A 1 42.70 -48.06 37.15
CA MET A 1 42.95 -48.12 38.61
C MET A 1 42.72 -46.73 39.20
N ALA A 2 42.09 -46.63 40.38
CA ALA A 2 41.85 -45.37 41.08
C ALA A 2 43.10 -44.90 41.88
N PRO A 3 43.07 -43.70 42.49
CA PRO A 3 42.59 -43.58 43.88
C PRO A 3 41.58 -42.43 44.19
N THR A 4 40.52 -42.73 44.95
CA THR A 4 40.18 -42.28 46.34
C THR A 4 40.77 -40.97 46.91
N GLU A 5 40.16 -40.22 47.86
CA GLU A 5 38.79 -40.11 48.44
C GLU A 5 38.66 -38.79 49.28
N ARG A 6 37.41 -38.44 49.67
CA ARG A 6 36.88 -37.52 50.74
C ARG A 6 37.84 -36.80 51.75
N THR A 7 37.49 -35.68 52.40
CA THR A 7 36.36 -35.56 53.39
C THR A 7 36.10 -34.13 53.96
N GLN A 8 34.80 -33.75 54.18
CA GLN A 8 34.23 -32.78 55.16
C GLN A 8 34.56 -31.25 55.05
N ARG A 9 33.71 -30.27 55.48
CA ARG A 9 32.55 -30.24 56.43
C ARG A 9 31.51 -29.13 56.12
N TYR A 10 30.22 -29.43 56.38
CA TYR A 10 29.18 -28.66 57.15
C TYR A 10 29.46 -27.18 57.55
N LEU A 11 28.57 -26.17 57.50
CA LEU A 11 27.10 -25.96 57.24
C LEU A 11 26.88 -24.58 56.53
N ASN A 12 25.70 -23.95 56.27
CA ASN A 12 24.26 -24.17 56.58
C ASN A 12 23.31 -23.47 55.53
N ALA A 13 21.98 -23.49 55.74
CA ALA A 13 20.97 -22.70 55.00
C ALA A 13 19.91 -22.05 55.93
N SER A 14 19.15 -21.04 55.47
CA SER A 14 17.71 -20.81 55.76
C SER A 14 17.15 -19.51 55.14
N ALA A 15 15.83 -19.42 54.99
CA ALA A 15 15.09 -18.38 54.27
C ALA A 15 14.35 -17.39 55.19
N GLY A 16 13.93 -16.22 54.68
CA GLY A 16 13.07 -15.30 55.44
C GLY A 16 12.66 -14.00 54.75
N LYS A 17 11.38 -13.91 54.37
CA LYS A 17 10.63 -12.75 53.82
C LYS A 17 10.89 -11.39 54.52
N SER A 18 10.92 -10.28 53.76
CA SER A 18 9.98 -9.13 53.89
C SER A 18 10.41 -7.89 53.08
N SER A 19 9.42 -7.17 52.54
CA SER A 19 9.52 -5.80 51.97
C SER A 19 9.20 -4.75 53.09
N PRO A 20 9.22 -3.41 52.87
CA PRO A 20 9.54 -2.63 51.65
C PRO A 20 10.39 -1.34 51.86
N CYS A 21 10.57 -0.59 50.76
CA CYS A 21 10.55 0.89 50.67
C CYS A 21 11.87 1.72 50.68
N ARG A 22 11.82 2.79 49.87
CA ARG A 22 12.66 4.01 49.75
C ARG A 22 13.90 4.03 48.83
N THR A 23 13.80 4.94 47.86
CA THR A 23 14.86 5.62 47.08
C THR A 23 15.64 6.61 48.00
N PRO A 24 16.86 7.09 47.63
CA PRO A 24 17.04 8.13 46.61
C PRO A 24 18.32 8.04 45.73
N HIS A 25 18.40 8.98 44.78
CA HIS A 25 19.55 9.48 44.01
C HIS A 25 20.97 9.18 44.58
N ASP A 26 21.92 8.83 43.69
CA ASP A 26 22.84 9.86 43.20
C ASP A 26 23.66 9.49 41.94
N GLN A 27 24.12 10.58 41.33
CA GLN A 27 24.94 10.75 40.14
C GLN A 27 26.30 10.03 40.19
N CYS A 28 26.79 9.59 39.02
CA CYS A 28 28.22 9.41 38.80
C CYS A 28 28.60 9.92 37.41
N VAL A 29 29.33 11.04 37.38
CA VAL A 29 29.89 11.65 36.17
C VAL A 29 31.33 11.15 36.01
N LEU A 30 31.67 10.57 34.86
CA LEU A 30 33.06 10.32 34.48
C LEU A 30 33.39 11.04 33.17
N SER A 31 34.14 12.11 33.32
CA SER A 31 34.74 12.90 32.25
C SER A 31 35.96 12.20 31.67
N VAL A 32 36.07 12.15 30.34
CA VAL A 32 37.35 11.97 29.64
C VAL A 32 37.44 13.03 28.55
N GLN A 33 38.51 13.84 28.60
CA GLN A 33 38.82 14.89 27.62
C GLN A 33 40.00 14.49 26.73
N ALA A 34 40.10 15.24 25.62
CA ALA A 34 41.28 15.49 24.79
C ALA A 34 41.68 14.42 23.74
N GLY A 35 41.78 14.89 22.49
CA GLY A 35 42.22 14.08 21.34
C GLY A 35 42.08 14.76 19.97
N GLU A 36 42.17 16.09 19.89
CA GLU A 36 42.08 16.78 18.59
C GLU A 36 43.25 16.41 17.66
N ARG A 37 42.95 16.03 16.41
CA ARG A 37 43.89 16.14 15.29
C ARG A 37 43.21 16.80 14.09
N ARG A 38 43.69 17.98 13.73
CA ARG A 38 43.31 18.69 12.50
C ARG A 38 43.93 17.99 11.30
N LEU A 39 43.12 17.72 10.27
CA LEU A 39 43.58 17.61 8.88
C LEU A 39 42.69 18.45 7.98
N SER A 40 43.30 19.07 6.98
CA SER A 40 42.79 20.23 6.25
C SER A 40 41.89 19.89 5.06
N ARG A 41 40.77 20.63 4.92
CA ARG A 41 40.01 20.74 3.66
C ARG A 41 40.79 21.54 2.60
N PRO A 42 40.73 21.18 1.31
CA PRO A 42 40.68 22.15 0.22
C PRO A 42 39.24 22.67 0.04
N ALA A 43 39.07 23.88 -0.48
CA ALA A 43 37.78 24.55 -0.65
C ALA A 43 37.33 24.57 -2.12
N GLY A 44 36.02 24.72 -2.35
CA GLY A 44 35.49 25.32 -3.58
C GLY A 44 34.57 24.45 -4.45
N ALA A 45 33.29 24.39 -4.09
CA ALA A 45 32.15 24.33 -5.02
C ALA A 45 30.85 24.50 -4.22
N ALA A 46 30.32 25.72 -4.14
CA ALA A 46 29.04 25.99 -3.51
C ALA A 46 27.93 25.96 -4.58
N THR A 47 27.21 24.85 -4.68
CA THR A 47 25.89 24.82 -5.32
C THR A 47 24.85 25.23 -4.29
N ALA A 48 24.10 26.29 -4.58
CA ALA A 48 23.07 26.78 -3.68
C ALA A 48 21.85 25.85 -3.68
N THR A 49 21.78 24.95 -2.70
CA THR A 49 20.52 24.30 -2.35
C THR A 49 19.65 25.30 -1.60
N ASN A 50 18.47 25.61 -2.15
CA ASN A 50 17.45 26.41 -1.46
C ASN A 50 16.82 25.57 -0.34
N GLY A 51 17.55 25.40 0.76
CA GLY A 51 17.04 24.76 1.97
C GLY A 51 15.94 25.60 2.60
N VAL A 52 14.69 25.13 2.50
CA VAL A 52 13.56 25.71 3.25
C VAL A 52 13.84 25.53 4.76
N PRO A 53 13.70 26.56 5.61
CA PRO A 53 14.08 26.45 7.00
C PRO A 53 13.18 25.50 7.80
N LEU A 54 13.74 24.39 8.28
CA LEU A 54 13.10 23.53 9.28
C LEU A 54 13.00 24.24 10.64
N ARG A 55 11.98 25.09 10.83
CA ARG A 55 11.59 25.65 12.13
C ARG A 55 10.17 26.23 12.12
N GLY A 56 9.24 25.49 12.73
CA GLY A 56 7.87 25.95 12.99
C GLY A 56 6.87 24.81 12.81
N ALA A 57 5.95 24.66 13.76
CA ALA A 57 4.81 23.77 13.54
C ALA A 57 3.90 24.40 12.48
N TYR A 58 3.95 23.89 11.25
CA TYR A 58 3.06 24.31 10.17
C TYR A 58 1.61 24.20 10.64
N SER A 59 0.86 25.31 10.59
CA SER A 59 -0.58 25.26 10.82
C SER A 59 -1.21 24.26 9.85
N VAL A 60 -2.16 23.45 10.30
CA VAL A 60 -2.86 22.47 9.43
C VAL A 60 -3.45 23.16 8.19
N LYS A 61 -3.93 24.41 8.33
CA LYS A 61 -4.38 25.23 7.19
C LYS A 61 -3.26 25.49 6.18
N LEU A 62 -2.03 25.78 6.62
CA LEU A 62 -0.91 26.04 5.72
C LEU A 62 -0.51 24.76 4.96
N VAL A 63 -0.56 23.60 5.62
CA VAL A 63 -0.34 22.29 4.97
C VAL A 63 -1.37 22.03 3.87
N PHE A 64 -2.66 22.29 4.14
CA PHE A 64 -3.71 22.17 3.13
C PHE A 64 -3.59 23.21 2.01
N ARG A 65 -3.20 24.45 2.32
CA ARG A 65 -3.03 25.51 1.31
C ARG A 65 -1.89 25.18 0.34
N GLN A 66 -0.74 24.77 0.86
CA GLN A 66 0.39 24.32 0.05
C GLN A 66 0.06 23.06 -0.75
N TYR A 67 -0.74 22.14 -0.19
CA TYR A 67 -1.29 21.00 -0.94
C TYR A 67 -2.12 21.45 -2.14
N LEU A 68 -3.04 22.41 -1.97
CA LEU A 68 -3.88 22.95 -3.04
C LEU A 68 -3.06 23.70 -4.11
N GLU A 69 -2.03 24.43 -3.70
CA GLU A 69 -1.04 25.08 -4.57
C GLU A 69 -0.25 24.04 -5.40
N SER A 70 0.08 22.88 -4.81
CA SER A 70 0.85 21.79 -5.46
C SER A 70 0.06 20.87 -6.41
N LEU A 71 -1.25 21.10 -6.58
CA LEU A 71 -2.07 20.26 -7.47
C LEU A 71 -1.71 20.49 -8.95
N ARG A 72 -1.17 19.45 -9.58
CA ARG A 72 -0.63 19.50 -10.96
C ARG A 72 -1.72 19.26 -12.00
N GLU A 73 -2.72 18.44 -11.64
CA GLU A 73 -3.85 18.11 -12.51
C GLU A 73 -5.19 18.59 -11.92
N ARG A 74 -6.10 19.00 -12.79
CA ARG A 74 -7.49 19.36 -12.41
C ARG A 74 -8.18 18.24 -11.62
N LYS A 75 -7.94 17.00 -12.07
CA LYS A 75 -8.49 15.76 -11.52
C LYS A 75 -8.23 15.59 -10.02
N GLU A 76 -7.14 16.14 -9.49
CA GLU A 76 -6.79 15.99 -8.07
C GLU A 76 -7.78 16.77 -7.19
N LEU A 77 -8.19 17.97 -7.63
CA LEU A 77 -9.19 18.79 -6.93
C LEU A 77 -10.63 18.33 -7.23
N ASP A 78 -10.90 17.94 -8.48
CA ASP A 78 -12.17 17.35 -8.93
C ASP A 78 -12.59 16.14 -8.06
N VAL A 79 -11.60 15.40 -7.55
CA VAL A 79 -11.78 14.19 -6.74
C VAL A 79 -11.97 14.48 -5.25
N VAL A 80 -11.26 15.47 -4.68
CA VAL A 80 -11.35 15.80 -3.25
C VAL A 80 -12.54 16.71 -2.92
N LEU A 81 -12.93 17.61 -3.83
CA LEU A 81 -13.98 18.60 -3.56
C LEU A 81 -15.36 17.98 -3.24
N PRO A 82 -15.87 16.94 -3.94
CA PRO A 82 -17.17 16.35 -3.63
C PRO A 82 -17.25 15.76 -2.21
N ASP A 83 -16.16 15.16 -1.73
CA ASP A 83 -16.13 14.58 -0.38
C ASP A 83 -15.97 15.66 0.70
N LEU A 84 -15.16 16.71 0.45
CA LEU A 84 -15.12 17.91 1.29
C LEU A 84 -16.52 18.56 1.41
N LEU A 85 -17.22 18.79 0.30
CA LEU A 85 -18.57 19.35 0.30
C LEU A 85 -19.54 18.47 1.11
N SER A 86 -19.44 17.15 0.98
CA SER A 86 -20.26 16.21 1.76
C SER A 86 -20.00 16.32 3.26
N GLU A 87 -18.74 16.46 3.69
CA GLU A 87 -18.38 16.65 5.10
C GLU A 87 -18.75 18.05 5.65
N LEU A 88 -18.88 19.06 4.78
CA LEU A 88 -19.44 20.38 5.10
C LEU A 88 -20.99 20.39 5.13
N GLY A 89 -21.64 19.24 4.94
CA GLY A 89 -23.10 19.11 4.98
C GLY A 89 -23.83 19.44 3.68
N PHE A 90 -23.12 19.57 2.55
CA PHE A 90 -23.75 19.74 1.25
C PHE A 90 -24.27 18.39 0.72
N ASN A 91 -25.44 18.40 0.10
CA ASN A 91 -25.96 17.26 -0.66
C ASN A 91 -25.43 17.33 -2.10
N VAL A 92 -24.36 16.60 -2.40
CA VAL A 92 -23.77 16.52 -3.75
C VAL A 92 -24.71 15.75 -4.69
N ILE A 93 -25.11 16.41 -5.78
CA ILE A 93 -26.08 15.91 -6.77
C ILE A 93 -25.36 15.32 -8.01
N SER A 94 -24.26 15.94 -8.45
CA SER A 94 -23.41 15.41 -9.53
C SER A 94 -21.93 15.45 -9.14
N ARG A 95 -21.18 14.46 -9.63
CA ARG A 95 -19.71 14.39 -9.56
C ARG A 95 -19.13 14.52 -10.98
N PRO A 96 -17.85 14.94 -11.13
CA PRO A 96 -17.20 15.04 -12.42
C PRO A 96 -17.18 13.67 -13.12
N THR A 97 -17.70 13.59 -14.33
CA THR A 97 -17.83 12.34 -15.10
C THR A 97 -17.06 12.43 -16.42
N ILE A 98 -16.43 11.34 -16.88
CA ILE A 98 -15.72 11.36 -18.17
C ILE A 98 -16.71 11.11 -19.32
N GLY A 99 -16.64 11.93 -20.37
CA GLY A 99 -17.33 11.69 -21.66
C GLY A 99 -18.72 12.31 -21.83
N SER A 100 -19.31 12.93 -20.80
CA SER A 100 -20.57 13.69 -20.90
C SER A 100 -20.33 15.20 -20.97
N ARG A 101 -21.12 15.93 -21.79
CA ARG A 101 -21.02 17.40 -21.86
C ARG A 101 -21.58 18.01 -20.56
N GLN A 102 -20.70 18.65 -19.79
CA GLN A 102 -20.98 19.17 -18.45
C GLN A 102 -21.34 20.66 -18.40
N TYR A 103 -21.31 21.36 -19.54
CA TYR A 103 -21.69 22.77 -19.68
C TYR A 103 -21.05 23.69 -18.62
N GLY A 104 -19.74 23.49 -18.39
CA GLY A 104 -18.93 24.24 -17.42
C GLY A 104 -19.05 23.83 -15.93
N VAL A 105 -20.03 22.99 -15.54
CA VAL A 105 -20.20 22.52 -14.15
C VAL A 105 -19.48 21.19 -13.92
N ASP A 106 -18.50 21.18 -13.03
CA ASP A 106 -17.81 19.95 -12.62
C ASP A 106 -18.51 19.27 -11.43
N VAL A 107 -19.03 20.06 -10.47
CA VAL A 107 -19.79 19.57 -9.31
C VAL A 107 -21.06 20.40 -9.12
N MET A 108 -22.20 19.74 -8.97
CA MET A 108 -23.44 20.36 -8.48
C MET A 108 -23.76 19.85 -7.08
N ALA A 109 -24.05 20.76 -6.15
CA ALA A 109 -24.45 20.42 -4.79
C ALA A 109 -25.57 21.35 -4.28
N ILE A 110 -26.36 20.88 -3.31
CA ILE A 110 -27.31 21.70 -2.57
C ILE A 110 -26.73 21.97 -1.19
N GLY A 111 -26.64 23.24 -0.80
CA GLY A 111 -26.13 23.66 0.50
C GLY A 111 -27.02 24.73 1.13
N GLN A 112 -26.74 25.09 2.39
CA GLN A 112 -27.32 26.26 3.02
C GLN A 112 -26.34 27.43 2.97
N ASP A 113 -26.85 28.62 2.64
CA ASP A 113 -26.13 29.89 2.74
C ASP A 113 -27.05 30.91 3.42
N GLN A 114 -26.61 31.43 4.57
CA GLN A 114 -27.39 32.31 5.45
C GLN A 114 -28.76 31.71 5.86
N GLY A 115 -28.84 30.38 5.96
CA GLY A 115 -30.06 29.63 6.30
C GLY A 115 -31.02 29.39 5.12
N GLU A 116 -30.72 29.89 3.93
CA GLU A 116 -31.47 29.63 2.71
C GLU A 116 -30.84 28.46 1.93
N ALA A 117 -31.65 27.52 1.44
CA ALA A 117 -31.17 26.44 0.59
C ALA A 117 -30.88 26.97 -0.84
N LYS A 118 -29.67 26.70 -1.35
CA LYS A 118 -29.21 27.19 -2.67
C LYS A 118 -28.57 26.05 -3.47
N VAL A 119 -28.62 26.18 -4.79
CA VAL A 119 -27.86 25.34 -5.73
C VAL A 119 -26.47 25.93 -5.88
N PHE A 120 -25.44 25.13 -5.62
CA PHE A 120 -24.04 25.47 -5.84
C PHE A 120 -23.53 24.75 -7.08
N LEU A 121 -23.00 25.50 -8.03
CA LEU A 121 -22.42 25.00 -9.28
C LEU A 121 -20.94 25.35 -9.31
N PHE A 122 -20.09 24.35 -9.12
CA PHE A 122 -18.64 24.53 -9.07
C PHE A 122 -18.03 24.36 -10.46
N SER A 123 -17.20 25.32 -10.87
CA SER A 123 -16.31 25.21 -12.01
C SER A 123 -14.87 25.22 -11.50
N ILE A 124 -14.16 24.13 -11.70
CA ILE A 124 -12.86 23.80 -11.10
C ILE A 124 -11.75 24.05 -12.12
N LYS A 125 -10.71 24.79 -11.69
CA LYS A 125 -9.43 24.97 -12.39
C LYS A 125 -8.27 24.66 -11.44
N LYS A 126 -7.07 24.47 -11.99
CA LYS A 126 -5.85 24.14 -11.23
C LYS A 126 -5.02 25.40 -10.99
N GLY A 127 -4.22 25.44 -9.92
CA GLY A 127 -3.27 26.53 -9.68
C GLY A 127 -3.89 27.94 -9.60
N ASP A 128 -3.09 28.94 -9.98
CA ASP A 128 -3.47 30.36 -9.99
C ASP A 128 -4.31 30.74 -11.22
N LEU A 129 -5.38 31.50 -11.01
CA LEU A 129 -6.20 32.00 -12.12
C LEU A 129 -5.45 33.08 -12.90
N THR A 130 -4.75 32.67 -13.96
CA THR A 130 -4.00 33.53 -14.89
C THR A 130 -4.85 34.02 -16.06
N ARG A 131 -4.34 34.99 -16.85
CA ARG A 131 -5.03 35.48 -18.08
C ARG A 131 -5.33 34.37 -19.08
N ALA A 132 -4.48 33.35 -19.15
CA ALA A 132 -4.72 32.18 -20.00
C ALA A 132 -5.94 31.41 -19.49
N GLU A 133 -5.93 31.05 -18.21
CA GLU A 133 -6.99 30.25 -17.59
C GLU A 133 -8.33 30.98 -17.45
N TRP A 134 -8.32 32.32 -17.46
CA TRP A 134 -9.54 33.12 -17.47
C TRP A 134 -10.28 33.07 -18.82
N ASN A 135 -9.61 33.34 -19.95
CA ASN A 135 -10.30 33.64 -21.22
C ASN A 135 -9.49 33.32 -22.50
N SER A 136 -8.60 32.32 -22.53
CA SER A 136 -7.78 32.03 -23.73
C SER A 136 -8.29 30.90 -24.65
N GLY A 137 -9.33 30.18 -24.25
CA GLY A 137 -9.95 29.11 -25.04
C GLY A 137 -11.18 28.50 -24.34
N GLU A 138 -11.89 27.59 -25.01
CA GLU A 138 -13.18 27.05 -24.55
C GLU A 138 -13.14 26.41 -23.14
N GLN A 139 -12.00 25.81 -22.76
CA GLN A 139 -11.79 25.21 -21.44
C GLN A 139 -11.40 26.22 -20.34
N SER A 140 -11.38 27.52 -20.64
CA SER A 140 -11.08 28.59 -19.68
C SER A 140 -12.28 28.86 -18.75
N LEU A 141 -12.05 29.49 -17.60
CA LEU A 141 -13.06 29.70 -16.56
C LEU A 141 -14.21 30.60 -17.01
N LYS A 142 -13.95 31.71 -17.72
CA LYS A 142 -15.02 32.60 -18.18
C LYS A 142 -15.97 31.93 -19.18
N PRO A 143 -15.50 31.28 -20.27
CA PRO A 143 -16.36 30.49 -21.15
C PRO A 143 -17.13 29.38 -20.42
N SER A 144 -16.49 28.70 -19.46
CA SER A 144 -17.18 27.70 -18.60
C SER A 144 -18.36 28.35 -17.87
N ILE A 145 -18.16 29.50 -17.22
CA ILE A 145 -19.22 30.24 -16.51
C ILE A 145 -20.32 30.74 -17.47
N GLU A 146 -19.97 31.20 -18.66
CA GLU A 146 -20.94 31.62 -19.67
C GLU A 146 -21.83 30.44 -20.10
N GLU A 147 -21.26 29.24 -20.32
CA GLU A 147 -22.02 28.02 -20.61
C GLU A 147 -22.90 27.56 -19.43
N ILE A 148 -22.47 27.76 -18.17
CA ILE A 148 -23.30 27.50 -16.98
C ILE A 148 -24.56 28.36 -17.00
N ILE A 149 -24.39 29.67 -17.21
CA ILE A 149 -25.47 30.66 -17.14
C ILE A 149 -26.47 30.47 -18.29
N GLU A 150 -25.94 30.28 -19.50
CA GLU A 150 -26.73 30.26 -20.72
C GLU A 150 -27.41 28.91 -20.94
N VAL A 151 -26.73 27.80 -20.60
CA VAL A 151 -27.23 26.43 -20.82
C VAL A 151 -27.58 25.73 -19.50
N TYR A 152 -26.60 25.44 -18.64
CA TYR A 152 -26.77 24.51 -17.52
C TYR A 152 -27.91 24.92 -16.56
N CYS A 153 -27.99 26.20 -16.20
CA CYS A 153 -29.03 26.73 -15.30
C CYS A 153 -30.48 26.52 -15.80
N ASN A 154 -30.65 26.31 -17.11
CA ASN A 154 -31.94 26.15 -17.77
C ASN A 154 -32.24 24.69 -18.12
N THR A 155 -31.22 23.88 -18.44
CA THR A 155 -31.38 22.51 -18.94
C THR A 155 -31.15 21.42 -17.89
N SER A 156 -30.23 21.63 -16.95
CA SER A 156 -29.58 20.53 -16.20
C SER A 156 -29.89 20.51 -14.71
N ILE A 157 -30.47 21.57 -14.16
CA ILE A 157 -30.94 21.62 -12.77
C ILE A 157 -32.26 20.83 -12.66
N PRO A 158 -32.35 19.77 -11.81
CA PRO A 158 -33.58 19.01 -11.59
C PRO A 158 -34.76 19.90 -11.16
N ASP A 159 -35.98 19.56 -11.60
CA ASP A 159 -37.18 20.41 -11.40
C ASP A 159 -37.42 20.80 -9.94
N GLN A 160 -37.19 19.87 -9.01
CA GLN A 160 -37.32 20.07 -7.55
C GLN A 160 -36.39 21.16 -6.97
N PHE A 161 -35.35 21.57 -7.72
CA PHE A 161 -34.39 22.62 -7.32
C PHE A 161 -34.47 23.87 -8.19
N LYS A 162 -35.32 23.93 -9.23
CA LYS A 162 -35.39 25.07 -10.15
C LYS A 162 -35.78 26.39 -9.47
N SER A 163 -36.57 26.35 -8.40
CA SER A 163 -36.99 27.54 -7.64
C SER A 163 -35.90 28.11 -6.73
N LEU A 164 -34.81 27.38 -6.47
CA LEU A 164 -33.74 27.84 -5.58
C LEU A 164 -32.85 28.89 -6.26
N LYS A 165 -32.21 29.73 -5.45
CA LYS A 165 -31.13 30.61 -5.89
C LYS A 165 -29.89 29.78 -6.25
N ILE A 166 -29.09 30.32 -7.16
CA ILE A 166 -27.91 29.69 -7.74
C ILE A 166 -26.67 30.47 -7.30
N VAL A 167 -25.66 29.73 -6.85
CA VAL A 167 -24.31 30.22 -6.53
C VAL A 167 -23.35 29.54 -7.50
N ILE A 168 -22.69 30.31 -8.37
CA ILE A 168 -21.64 29.81 -9.25
C ILE A 168 -20.31 29.99 -8.53
N CYS A 169 -19.67 28.87 -8.18
CA CYS A 169 -18.42 28.83 -7.44
C CYS A 169 -17.24 28.68 -8.39
N MET A 170 -16.39 29.70 -8.42
CA MET A 170 -15.10 29.68 -9.10
C MET A 170 -14.09 29.00 -8.18
N CYS A 171 -13.74 27.74 -8.47
CA CYS A 171 -12.93 26.90 -7.58
C CYS A 171 -11.53 26.68 -8.17
N PHE A 172 -10.48 27.05 -7.44
CA PHE A 172 -9.10 26.87 -7.89
C PHE A 172 -8.11 26.81 -6.71
N GLY A 173 -7.01 26.07 -6.91
CA GLY A 173 -6.05 25.76 -5.84
C GLY A 173 -5.12 26.90 -5.43
N GLY A 174 -4.91 27.89 -6.30
CA GLY A 174 -4.08 29.07 -6.05
C GLY A 174 -4.91 30.34 -5.79
N GLU A 175 -4.41 31.49 -6.24
CA GLU A 175 -5.07 32.80 -6.13
C GLU A 175 -5.45 33.42 -7.48
N ILE A 176 -6.33 34.43 -7.48
CA ILE A 176 -6.57 35.26 -8.67
C ILE A 176 -5.42 36.26 -8.81
N HIS A 177 -4.66 36.12 -9.89
CA HIS A 177 -3.57 37.03 -10.23
C HIS A 177 -4.06 38.50 -10.25
N GLU A 178 -3.32 39.41 -9.62
CA GLU A 178 -3.78 40.80 -9.38
C GLU A 178 -4.26 41.51 -10.65
N ALA A 179 -3.52 41.35 -11.76
CA ALA A 179 -3.86 41.86 -13.09
C ALA A 179 -5.15 41.30 -13.74
N LEU A 180 -5.89 40.43 -13.04
CA LEU A 180 -7.21 39.92 -13.40
C LEU A 180 -8.30 40.26 -12.38
N ARG A 181 -7.97 40.61 -11.13
CA ARG A 181 -8.95 40.84 -10.04
C ARG A 181 -10.10 41.76 -10.46
N VAL A 182 -9.79 42.88 -11.11
CA VAL A 182 -10.78 43.84 -11.62
C VAL A 182 -11.67 43.22 -12.71
N ASN A 183 -11.10 42.47 -13.65
CA ASN A 183 -11.83 41.86 -14.75
C ASN A 183 -12.81 40.79 -14.26
N VAL A 184 -12.38 39.96 -13.30
CA VAL A 184 -13.24 38.93 -12.68
C VAL A 184 -14.37 39.61 -11.90
N ALA A 185 -14.07 40.61 -11.07
CA ALA A 185 -15.06 41.32 -10.28
C ALA A 185 -16.09 42.08 -11.13
N GLN A 186 -15.67 42.71 -12.24
CA GLN A 186 -16.59 43.34 -13.18
C GLN A 186 -17.47 42.32 -13.89
N PHE A 187 -16.90 41.19 -14.33
CA PHE A 187 -17.66 40.13 -15.00
C PHE A 187 -18.71 39.49 -14.08
N THR A 188 -18.35 39.14 -12.85
CA THR A 188 -19.31 38.56 -11.88
C THR A 188 -20.38 39.58 -11.49
N ALA A 189 -20.03 40.85 -11.28
CA ALA A 189 -21.01 41.91 -11.03
C ALA A 189 -21.99 42.08 -12.20
N MET A 190 -21.51 42.08 -13.45
CA MET A 190 -22.36 42.18 -14.65
C MET A 190 -23.29 40.99 -14.87
N LYS A 191 -22.91 39.79 -14.42
CA LYS A 191 -23.69 38.55 -14.57
C LYS A 191 -24.53 38.20 -13.33
N THR A 192 -24.42 38.97 -12.24
CA THR A 192 -25.21 38.77 -11.02
C THR A 192 -26.66 39.21 -11.24
N THR A 193 -27.61 38.43 -10.73
CA THR A 193 -29.06 38.68 -10.81
C THR A 193 -29.73 38.32 -9.48
N GLU A 194 -31.05 38.54 -9.35
CA GLU A 194 -31.79 38.09 -8.16
C GLU A 194 -31.70 36.56 -7.91
N ARG A 195 -31.47 35.78 -8.97
CA ARG A 195 -31.37 34.31 -8.91
C ARG A 195 -29.92 33.79 -8.94
N ILE A 196 -29.00 34.48 -9.61
CA ILE A 196 -27.60 34.03 -9.81
C ILE A 196 -26.63 34.93 -9.07
N SER A 197 -25.77 34.33 -8.25
CA SER A 197 -24.69 34.96 -7.51
C SER A 197 -23.38 34.18 -7.70
N PHE A 198 -22.25 34.76 -7.28
CA PHE A 198 -20.92 34.16 -7.46
C PHE A 198 -20.16 34.07 -6.14
N GLN A 199 -19.34 33.03 -6.00
CA GLN A 199 -18.36 32.90 -4.92
C GLN A 199 -16.98 32.53 -5.46
N GLU A 200 -15.94 33.04 -4.81
CA GLU A 200 -14.55 32.65 -5.02
C GLU A 200 -14.17 31.58 -3.99
N TRP A 201 -13.78 30.41 -4.48
CA TRP A 201 -13.24 29.31 -3.68
C TRP A 201 -11.77 29.13 -4.08
N ASN A 202 -10.92 29.98 -3.51
CA ASN A 202 -9.47 29.96 -3.74
C ASN A 202 -8.75 29.00 -2.77
N GLY A 203 -7.45 28.81 -2.96
CA GLY A 203 -6.63 27.90 -2.15
C GLY A 203 -6.71 28.14 -0.63
N ASP A 204 -6.67 29.39 -0.17
CA ASP A 204 -6.73 29.70 1.26
C ASP A 204 -8.13 29.45 1.85
N TYR A 205 -9.20 29.72 1.09
CA TYR A 205 -10.57 29.44 1.50
C TYR A 205 -10.82 27.93 1.61
N ILE A 206 -10.46 27.16 0.57
CA ILE A 206 -10.59 25.70 0.57
C ILE A 206 -9.72 25.07 1.67
N ALA A 207 -8.52 25.59 1.92
CA ALA A 207 -7.67 25.14 3.02
C ALA A 207 -8.29 25.40 4.41
N GLY A 208 -9.04 26.50 4.57
CA GLY A 208 -9.86 26.76 5.75
C GLY A 208 -10.95 25.71 5.92
N LEU A 209 -11.72 25.46 4.86
CA LEU A 209 -12.78 24.44 4.84
C LEU A 209 -12.25 23.02 5.11
N LEU A 210 -11.09 22.65 4.57
CA LEU A 210 -10.43 21.37 4.87
C LEU A 210 -10.03 21.28 6.36
N MET A 211 -9.51 22.36 6.94
CA MET A 211 -9.16 22.44 8.36
C MET A 211 -10.40 22.33 9.27
N GLU A 212 -11.53 22.91 8.87
CA GLU A 212 -12.76 22.95 9.66
C GLU A 212 -13.62 21.69 9.50
N GLY A 213 -13.78 21.17 8.28
CA GLY A 213 -14.61 19.99 7.98
C GLY A 213 -13.89 18.64 8.07
N ILE A 214 -12.66 18.53 7.56
CA ILE A 214 -11.93 17.25 7.55
C ILE A 214 -11.19 17.03 8.87
N LEU A 215 -10.47 18.04 9.34
CA LEU A 215 -9.69 18.02 10.58
C LEU A 215 -10.24 18.98 11.65
N GLY A 216 -11.57 19.17 11.65
CA GLY A 216 -12.27 19.97 12.65
C GLY A 216 -12.04 19.44 14.07
N GLN A 217 -11.89 20.35 15.04
CA GLN A 217 -11.53 19.95 16.42
C GLN A 217 -12.60 19.09 17.11
N GLN A 218 -13.86 19.19 16.67
CA GLN A 218 -14.99 18.40 17.14
C GLN A 218 -15.04 16.99 16.51
N LEU A 219 -14.32 16.79 15.40
CA LEU A 219 -14.37 15.59 14.56
C LEU A 219 -13.11 14.74 14.73
N VAL A 220 -11.95 15.38 14.94
CA VAL A 220 -10.64 14.71 15.04
C VAL A 220 -9.85 15.25 16.23
N SER A 221 -9.42 14.33 17.11
CA SER A 221 -8.67 14.67 18.32
C SER A 221 -7.35 15.42 18.00
N LYS A 222 -6.82 16.14 18.98
CA LYS A 222 -5.56 16.90 18.81
C LYS A 222 -4.38 15.99 18.51
N GLU A 223 -4.40 14.77 19.05
CA GLU A 223 -3.38 13.73 18.92
C GLU A 223 -3.38 13.17 17.50
N LEU A 224 -4.56 12.90 16.93
CA LEU A 224 -4.70 12.42 15.55
C LEU A 224 -4.33 13.50 14.53
N ARG A 225 -4.74 14.75 14.75
CA ARG A 225 -4.29 15.90 13.92
C ARG A 225 -2.78 16.09 13.99
N GLY A 226 -2.19 15.96 15.18
CA GLY A 226 -0.74 15.97 15.37
C GLY A 226 -0.04 14.79 14.68
N SER A 227 -0.68 13.62 14.61
CA SER A 227 -0.15 12.45 13.89
C SER A 227 -0.16 12.69 12.39
N PHE A 228 -1.24 13.23 11.82
CA PHE A 228 -1.27 13.65 10.42
C PHE A 228 -0.18 14.68 10.09
N GLN A 229 -0.06 15.76 10.87
CA GLN A 229 1.00 16.77 10.67
C GLN A 229 2.40 16.15 10.69
N LYS A 230 2.68 15.22 11.62
CA LYS A 230 3.97 14.53 11.68
C LYS A 230 4.20 13.59 10.51
N SER A 231 3.16 12.94 9.96
CA SER A 231 3.31 12.08 8.79
C SER A 231 3.79 12.86 7.55
N ILE A 232 3.35 14.10 7.39
CA ILE A 232 3.81 14.99 6.30
C ILE A 232 5.17 15.61 6.63
N ALA A 233 5.39 16.05 7.87
CA ALA A 233 6.65 16.65 8.29
C ALA A 233 7.85 15.69 8.29
N MET A 234 7.61 14.38 8.27
CA MET A 234 8.65 13.33 8.28
C MET A 234 8.74 12.58 6.94
N LEU A 235 8.29 13.16 5.82
CA LEU A 235 8.29 12.50 4.50
C LEU A 235 9.68 12.03 4.02
N ASP A 236 10.75 12.71 4.45
CA ASP A 236 12.14 12.28 4.19
C ASP A 236 12.49 10.95 4.89
N GLU A 237 11.78 10.61 5.96
CA GLU A 237 11.95 9.41 6.81
C GLU A 237 10.71 8.50 6.69
N PRO A 238 10.59 7.70 5.61
CA PRO A 238 9.31 7.09 5.22
C PRO A 238 8.74 6.12 6.24
N ASP A 239 9.57 5.47 7.06
CA ASP A 239 9.13 4.65 8.19
C ASP A 239 8.43 5.48 9.29
N ILE A 240 8.95 6.67 9.61
CA ILE A 240 8.39 7.56 10.64
C ILE A 240 7.11 8.21 10.10
N ALA A 241 7.11 8.64 8.83
CA ALA A 241 5.91 9.12 8.16
C ALA A 241 4.79 8.08 8.17
N PHE A 242 5.12 6.84 7.79
CA PHE A 242 4.19 5.71 7.81
C PHE A 242 3.65 5.43 9.22
N GLN A 243 4.49 5.32 10.25
CA GLN A 243 4.05 5.08 11.64
C GLN A 243 3.04 6.14 12.14
N HIS A 244 3.27 7.41 11.81
CA HIS A 244 2.35 8.48 12.18
C HIS A 244 1.04 8.43 11.38
N PHE A 245 1.07 8.07 10.10
CA PHE A 245 -0.15 7.86 9.31
C PHE A 245 -0.92 6.60 9.75
N SER A 246 -0.23 5.51 10.11
CA SER A 246 -0.84 4.33 10.73
C SER A 246 -1.57 4.67 12.02
N SER A 247 -1.01 5.59 12.81
CA SER A 247 -1.64 6.08 14.05
C SER A 247 -2.93 6.87 13.76
N LEU A 248 -2.96 7.65 12.68
CA LEU A 248 -4.16 8.35 12.18
C LEU A 248 -5.26 7.34 11.77
N ILE A 249 -4.93 6.38 10.89
CA ILE A 249 -5.86 5.34 10.42
C ILE A 249 -6.45 4.56 11.61
N ARG A 250 -5.60 4.06 12.51
CA ARG A 250 -6.03 3.29 13.69
C ARG A 250 -6.88 4.11 14.64
N GLY A 251 -6.59 5.40 14.81
CA GLY A 251 -7.42 6.30 15.63
C GLY A 251 -8.79 6.62 15.03
N MET A 252 -8.92 6.59 13.69
CA MET A 252 -10.18 6.87 13.00
C MET A 252 -11.05 5.62 12.78
N LEU A 253 -10.46 4.43 12.63
CA LEU A 253 -11.19 3.19 12.30
C LEU A 253 -11.11 2.10 13.38
N GLY A 254 -10.28 2.25 14.42
CA GLY A 254 -10.02 1.22 15.44
C GLY A 254 -11.09 1.07 16.52
N ALA A 255 -12.29 1.63 16.33
CA ALA A 255 -13.43 1.44 17.22
C ALA A 255 -14.47 0.53 16.53
N ASP A 256 -14.71 -0.65 17.10
CA ASP A 256 -15.56 -1.67 16.47
C ASP A 256 -17.03 -1.24 16.32
N SER A 257 -17.51 -0.39 17.23
CA SER A 257 -18.91 0.03 17.37
C SER A 257 -19.29 1.34 16.66
N LEU A 258 -18.53 1.77 15.66
CA LEU A 258 -18.86 2.97 14.87
C LEU A 258 -20.11 2.76 13.99
N SER A 259 -20.98 3.78 13.92
CA SER A 259 -22.11 3.80 12.98
C SER A 259 -21.64 3.85 11.52
N ALA A 260 -22.46 3.38 10.58
CA ALA A 260 -22.14 3.43 9.15
C ALA A 260 -21.81 4.85 8.65
N GLU A 261 -22.54 5.85 9.15
CA GLU A 261 -22.30 7.28 8.88
C GLU A 261 -20.93 7.74 9.39
N THR A 262 -20.55 7.35 10.61
CA THR A 262 -19.24 7.70 11.19
C THR A 262 -18.11 6.99 10.44
N LYS A 263 -18.31 5.73 10.04
CA LYS A 263 -17.37 4.98 9.20
C LYS A 263 -17.14 5.66 7.85
N LEU A 264 -18.22 6.05 7.16
CA LEU A 264 -18.16 6.76 5.88
C LEU A 264 -17.40 8.09 5.99
N SER A 265 -17.75 8.89 6.98
CA SER A 265 -17.13 10.17 7.29
C SER A 265 -15.63 10.01 7.62
N ASN A 266 -15.25 8.99 8.40
CA ASN A 266 -13.85 8.69 8.70
C ASN A 266 -13.07 8.13 7.50
N LEU A 267 -13.70 7.36 6.61
CA LEU A 267 -13.07 6.93 5.35
C LEU A 267 -12.79 8.11 4.42
N ARG A 268 -13.72 9.05 4.27
CA ARG A 268 -13.49 10.30 3.52
C ARG A 268 -12.35 11.12 4.12
N ARG A 269 -12.25 11.21 5.45
CA ARG A 269 -11.11 11.85 6.12
C ARG A 269 -9.79 11.16 5.79
N ILE A 270 -9.72 9.84 5.90
CA ILE A 270 -8.51 9.06 5.56
C ILE A 270 -8.15 9.24 4.10
N TYR A 271 -9.13 9.18 3.19
CA TYR A 271 -8.95 9.38 1.76
C TYR A 271 -8.30 10.74 1.44
N ILE A 272 -8.85 11.81 1.97
CA ILE A 272 -8.33 13.17 1.78
C ILE A 272 -6.94 13.31 2.42
N CYS A 273 -6.73 12.78 3.63
CA CYS A 273 -5.42 12.80 4.28
C CYS A 273 -4.35 12.01 3.48
N LEU A 274 -4.73 10.90 2.85
CA LEU A 274 -3.85 10.11 2.00
C LEU A 274 -3.52 10.84 0.70
N TRP A 275 -4.49 11.52 0.08
CA TRP A 275 -4.30 12.41 -1.07
C TRP A 275 -3.26 13.51 -0.77
N VAL A 276 -3.39 14.17 0.39
CA VAL A 276 -2.43 15.19 0.83
C VAL A 276 -1.04 14.58 1.05
N LEU A 277 -0.94 13.46 1.78
CA LEU A 277 0.34 12.79 2.01
C LEU A 277 1.02 12.42 0.69
N PHE A 278 0.27 11.88 -0.27
CA PHE A 278 0.76 11.50 -1.58
C PHE A 278 1.26 12.70 -2.42
N VAL A 279 0.50 13.80 -2.49
CA VAL A 279 0.93 14.95 -3.31
C VAL A 279 2.20 15.59 -2.73
N TRP A 280 2.29 15.74 -1.42
CA TRP A 280 3.51 16.21 -0.76
C TRP A 280 4.69 15.24 -0.97
N ALA A 281 4.46 13.94 -0.87
CA ALA A 281 5.46 12.90 -1.15
C ALA A 281 5.94 12.90 -2.60
N ARG A 282 5.05 13.18 -3.56
CA ARG A 282 5.38 13.33 -4.99
C ARG A 282 6.28 14.53 -5.23
N ASP A 283 6.02 15.65 -4.57
CA ASP A 283 6.81 16.87 -4.69
C ASP A 283 8.18 16.76 -3.97
N ALA A 284 8.24 15.98 -2.89
CA ALA A 284 9.48 15.56 -2.22
C ALA A 284 10.22 14.40 -2.93
N ASP A 285 9.70 13.90 -4.05
CA ASP A 285 10.16 12.75 -4.83
C ASP A 285 10.17 11.37 -4.09
N ASN A 286 9.73 11.31 -2.83
CA ASN A 286 9.75 10.12 -1.97
C ASN A 286 8.35 9.51 -1.74
N LEU A 287 7.95 8.57 -2.61
CA LEU A 287 6.61 7.95 -2.61
C LEU A 287 6.47 6.68 -1.74
N GLU A 288 7.49 6.31 -0.96
CA GLU A 288 7.46 5.07 -0.16
C GLU A 288 6.43 5.13 0.99
N ALA A 289 6.35 6.28 1.68
CA ALA A 289 5.40 6.51 2.76
C ALA A 289 3.92 6.45 2.31
N PRO A 290 3.45 7.21 1.29
CA PRO A 290 2.07 7.12 0.83
C PRO A 290 1.73 5.75 0.23
N TYR A 291 2.68 5.06 -0.41
CA TYR A 291 2.45 3.71 -0.91
C TYR A 291 2.06 2.76 0.24
N ARG A 292 2.89 2.67 1.29
CA ARG A 292 2.59 1.82 2.46
C ARG A 292 1.34 2.27 3.22
N ALA A 293 1.15 3.58 3.34
CA ALA A 293 -0.05 4.17 3.96
C ALA A 293 -1.34 3.79 3.20
N SER A 294 -1.30 3.73 1.87
CA SER A 294 -2.45 3.38 1.03
C SER A 294 -2.86 1.92 1.18
N GLU A 295 -1.91 0.97 1.22
CA GLU A 295 -2.20 -0.44 1.53
C GLU A 295 -2.86 -0.56 2.90
N LEU A 296 -2.27 0.05 3.94
CA LEU A 296 -2.83 0.00 5.29
C LEU A 296 -4.24 0.65 5.38
N ALA A 297 -4.47 1.74 4.63
CA ALA A 297 -5.77 2.39 4.56
C ALA A 297 -6.83 1.48 3.92
N ILE A 298 -6.51 0.79 2.82
CA ILE A 298 -7.40 -0.20 2.17
C ILE A 298 -7.73 -1.34 3.13
N LEU A 299 -6.74 -1.91 3.82
CA LEU A 299 -6.94 -3.02 4.75
C LEU A 299 -7.84 -2.64 5.94
N HIS A 300 -7.54 -1.51 6.61
CA HIS A 300 -8.39 -1.03 7.71
C HIS A 300 -9.79 -0.59 7.22
N ALA A 301 -9.90 -0.02 6.01
CA ALA A 301 -11.19 0.31 5.43
C ALA A 301 -12.03 -0.95 5.20
N TRP A 302 -11.46 -1.98 4.57
CA TRP A 302 -12.11 -3.26 4.34
C TRP A 302 -12.65 -3.86 5.66
N HIS A 303 -11.81 -3.94 6.69
CA HIS A 303 -12.20 -4.42 8.01
C HIS A 303 -13.40 -3.66 8.59
N ALA A 304 -13.41 -2.33 8.45
CA ALA A 304 -14.47 -1.47 8.98
C ALA A 304 -15.81 -1.64 8.23
N ILE A 305 -15.77 -1.85 6.91
CA ILE A 305 -16.96 -1.79 6.05
C ILE A 305 -17.47 -3.13 5.53
N ARG A 306 -16.68 -4.22 5.53
CA ARG A 306 -17.01 -5.56 4.97
C ARG A 306 -18.45 -6.04 5.22
N ALA A 307 -18.99 -5.78 6.41
CA ALA A 307 -20.36 -6.19 6.78
C ALA A 307 -21.47 -5.44 6.00
N HIS A 308 -21.15 -4.28 5.42
CA HIS A 308 -22.03 -3.42 4.64
C HIS A 308 -21.82 -3.57 3.12
N ILE A 309 -20.69 -4.13 2.68
CA ILE A 309 -20.43 -4.37 1.25
C ILE A 309 -21.49 -5.35 0.72
N GLY A 310 -22.06 -5.05 -0.46
CA GLY A 310 -23.13 -5.84 -1.08
C GLY A 310 -24.53 -5.57 -0.54
N GLN A 311 -24.70 -4.73 0.49
CA GLN A 311 -26.04 -4.30 0.93
C GLN A 311 -26.63 -3.23 -0.01
N ASN A 312 -27.95 -3.25 -0.19
CA ASN A 312 -28.65 -2.35 -1.12
C ASN A 312 -28.97 -0.95 -0.55
N GLU A 313 -28.65 -0.69 0.71
CA GLU A 313 -28.92 0.59 1.38
C GLU A 313 -28.03 1.72 0.84
N LYS A 314 -28.51 2.97 0.90
CA LYS A 314 -27.76 4.12 0.35
C LYS A 314 -26.37 4.27 1.02
N GLY A 315 -26.31 4.15 2.33
CA GLY A 315 -25.05 4.25 3.09
C GLY A 315 -24.03 3.17 2.71
N ALA A 316 -24.48 1.96 2.38
CA ALA A 316 -23.62 0.88 1.90
C ALA A 316 -22.98 1.20 0.53
N LYS A 317 -23.74 1.82 -0.38
CA LYS A 317 -23.23 2.28 -1.68
C LYS A 317 -22.21 3.41 -1.55
N ASP A 318 -22.47 4.37 -0.67
CA ASP A 318 -21.55 5.48 -0.40
C ASP A 318 -20.23 4.97 0.24
N LEU A 319 -20.31 3.97 1.13
CA LEU A 319 -19.13 3.27 1.68
C LEU A 319 -18.33 2.53 0.59
N GLY A 320 -19.00 1.77 -0.27
CA GLY A 320 -18.37 1.06 -1.38
C GLY A 320 -17.66 1.99 -2.36
N THR A 321 -18.29 3.10 -2.74
CA THR A 321 -17.71 4.13 -3.63
C THR A 321 -16.47 4.78 -2.99
N THR A 322 -16.50 5.04 -1.67
CA THR A 322 -15.36 5.62 -0.96
C THR A 322 -14.19 4.62 -0.85
N PHE A 323 -14.49 3.32 -0.72
CA PHE A 323 -13.48 2.27 -0.75
C PHE A 323 -12.86 2.09 -2.13
N GLU A 324 -13.67 2.09 -3.20
CA GLU A 324 -13.17 2.07 -4.58
C GLU A 324 -12.23 3.26 -4.85
N ALA A 325 -12.59 4.47 -4.40
CA ALA A 325 -11.73 5.65 -4.52
C ALA A 325 -10.38 5.49 -3.78
N LEU A 326 -10.35 4.84 -2.60
CA LEU A 326 -9.10 4.50 -1.90
C LEU A 326 -8.22 3.53 -2.70
N VAL A 327 -8.83 2.54 -3.37
CA VAL A 327 -8.13 1.57 -4.22
C VAL A 327 -7.58 2.23 -5.49
N GLU A 328 -8.35 3.09 -6.15
CA GLU A 328 -7.87 3.84 -7.31
C GLU A 328 -6.75 4.84 -6.95
N LEU A 329 -6.79 5.46 -5.76
CA LEU A 329 -5.68 6.29 -5.27
C LEU A 329 -4.42 5.46 -5.00
N HIS A 330 -4.54 4.24 -4.45
CA HIS A 330 -3.41 3.31 -4.34
C HIS A 330 -2.80 2.98 -5.71
N PHE A 331 -3.63 2.78 -6.74
CA PHE A 331 -3.15 2.58 -8.11
C PHE A 331 -2.45 3.83 -8.67
N PHE A 332 -2.96 5.04 -8.43
CA PHE A 332 -2.30 6.28 -8.85
C PHE A 332 -0.93 6.47 -8.16
N ILE A 333 -0.83 6.15 -6.87
CA ILE A 333 0.44 6.14 -6.13
C ILE A 333 1.41 5.10 -6.72
N TRP A 334 0.91 3.91 -7.10
CA TRP A 334 1.71 2.87 -7.76
C TRP A 334 2.17 3.31 -9.16
N ASP A 335 1.34 4.01 -9.95
CA ASP A 335 1.70 4.49 -11.29
C ASP A 335 2.81 5.56 -11.22
N GLU A 336 2.78 6.46 -10.24
CA GLU A 336 3.86 7.43 -9.99
C GLU A 336 5.15 6.75 -9.48
N LEU A 337 5.05 5.79 -8.55
CA LEU A 337 6.22 5.12 -7.95
C LEU A 337 6.84 4.06 -8.87
N TYR A 338 6.06 3.10 -9.33
CA TYR A 338 6.53 1.98 -10.15
C TYR A 338 6.41 2.27 -11.64
N GLY A 339 5.25 2.75 -12.09
CA GLY A 339 4.97 3.01 -13.50
C GLY A 339 5.95 3.98 -14.15
N LYS A 340 6.25 5.10 -13.49
CA LYS A 340 7.14 6.15 -14.01
C LYS A 340 8.61 6.01 -13.61
N LYS A 341 8.94 5.46 -12.42
CA LYS A 341 10.33 5.43 -11.91
C LYS A 341 11.03 4.08 -11.97
N VAL A 342 10.30 2.96 -12.01
CA VAL A 342 10.90 1.59 -11.96
C VAL A 342 10.74 0.88 -13.30
N LEU A 343 9.51 0.75 -13.79
CA LEU A 343 9.17 0.00 -15.01
C LEU A 343 9.91 0.44 -16.29
N PRO A 344 10.32 1.70 -16.50
CA PRO A 344 11.12 2.09 -17.67
C PRO A 344 12.55 1.51 -17.68
N TYR A 345 13.05 1.02 -16.54
CA TYR A 345 14.46 0.60 -16.38
C TYR A 345 14.64 -0.90 -16.12
N VAL A 346 13.56 -1.69 -15.98
CA VAL A 346 13.65 -3.13 -15.68
C VAL A 346 14.35 -3.95 -16.76
N GLY A 347 14.27 -3.50 -18.02
CA GLY A 347 14.96 -4.10 -19.17
C GLY A 347 16.47 -3.81 -19.24
N VAL A 348 17.02 -3.03 -18.30
CA VAL A 348 18.45 -2.70 -18.24
C VAL A 348 19.13 -3.47 -17.12
N ARG A 349 20.07 -4.34 -17.50
CA ARG A 349 20.86 -5.18 -16.58
C ARG A 349 21.45 -4.37 -15.43
N HIS A 350 21.15 -4.78 -14.20
CA HIS A 350 21.55 -4.17 -12.93
C HIS A 350 21.07 -2.72 -12.66
N ALA A 351 20.22 -2.12 -13.50
CA ALA A 351 19.77 -0.74 -13.28
C ALA A 351 18.98 -0.59 -11.97
N ILE A 352 18.00 -1.47 -11.72
CA ILE A 352 17.16 -1.42 -10.52
C ILE A 352 17.96 -1.73 -9.26
N SER A 353 18.79 -2.77 -9.27
CA SER A 353 19.70 -3.11 -8.15
C SER A 353 20.66 -1.97 -7.81
N THR A 354 21.21 -1.28 -8.81
CA THR A 354 22.08 -0.11 -8.61
C THR A 354 21.31 1.07 -8.04
N ALA A 355 20.07 1.30 -8.52
CA ALA A 355 19.23 2.43 -8.08
C ALA A 355 18.86 2.39 -6.58
N VAL A 356 18.90 1.22 -5.92
CA VAL A 356 18.73 1.10 -4.46
C VAL A 356 19.79 1.90 -3.68
N SER A 357 20.94 2.23 -4.32
CA SER A 357 21.91 3.24 -3.84
C SER A 357 22.46 2.99 -2.43
N THR A 358 22.66 1.73 -2.07
CA THR A 358 23.17 1.25 -0.78
C THR A 358 24.47 0.47 -0.93
N SER A 359 25.32 0.50 0.09
CA SER A 359 26.52 -0.33 0.20
C SER A 359 26.25 -1.78 0.58
N THR A 360 25.04 -2.11 1.03
CA THR A 360 24.75 -3.40 1.68
C THR A 360 23.96 -4.32 0.74
N PRO A 361 24.48 -5.51 0.37
CA PRO A 361 23.73 -6.43 -0.51
C PRO A 361 22.46 -7.03 0.12
N VAL A 362 22.27 -6.91 1.45
CA VAL A 362 20.99 -7.25 2.11
C VAL A 362 19.89 -6.30 1.65
N ASP A 363 20.15 -5.00 1.68
CA ASP A 363 19.19 -3.94 1.34
C ASP A 363 18.73 -4.07 -0.13
N VAL A 364 19.68 -4.30 -1.04
CA VAL A 364 19.40 -4.54 -2.47
C VAL A 364 18.49 -5.76 -2.63
N ASN A 365 18.79 -6.85 -1.93
CA ASN A 365 18.00 -8.08 -1.98
C ASN A 365 16.58 -7.86 -1.42
N LEU A 366 16.47 -7.37 -0.18
CA LEU A 366 15.18 -7.08 0.47
C LEU A 366 14.32 -6.14 -0.35
N LYS A 367 14.90 -5.05 -0.89
CA LYS A 367 14.15 -4.08 -1.69
C LYS A 367 13.70 -4.68 -3.02
N LEU A 368 14.52 -5.47 -3.70
CA LEU A 368 14.13 -6.11 -4.96
C LEU A 368 12.98 -7.11 -4.77
N PHE A 369 13.02 -7.98 -3.74
CA PHE A 369 11.90 -8.89 -3.46
C PHE A 369 10.63 -8.13 -3.08
N GLU A 370 10.74 -7.05 -2.30
CA GLU A 370 9.59 -6.18 -2.02
C GLU A 370 9.01 -5.54 -3.29
N MET A 371 9.85 -5.06 -4.22
CA MET A 371 9.42 -4.53 -5.51
C MET A 371 8.74 -5.61 -6.35
N LEU A 372 9.33 -6.81 -6.46
CA LEU A 372 8.77 -7.94 -7.20
C LEU A 372 7.33 -8.23 -6.74
N GLY A 373 7.11 -8.37 -5.43
CA GLY A 373 5.78 -8.61 -4.88
C GLY A 373 4.81 -7.44 -5.12
N ARG A 374 5.27 -6.18 -5.07
CA ARG A 374 4.42 -4.99 -5.32
C ARG A 374 4.02 -4.86 -6.79
N LEU A 375 4.90 -5.24 -7.72
CA LEU A 375 4.57 -5.30 -9.15
C LEU A 375 3.58 -6.44 -9.45
N ALA A 376 3.85 -7.64 -8.94
CA ALA A 376 2.97 -8.80 -9.15
C ALA A 376 1.58 -8.58 -8.53
N GLN A 377 1.51 -7.99 -7.32
CA GLN A 377 0.24 -7.61 -6.68
C GLN A 377 -0.58 -6.64 -7.54
N ARG A 378 0.05 -5.66 -8.22
CA ARG A 378 -0.67 -4.78 -9.17
C ARG A 378 -1.20 -5.55 -10.37
N GLY A 379 -0.42 -6.49 -10.91
CA GLY A 379 -0.87 -7.37 -11.99
C GLY A 379 -2.10 -8.19 -11.62
N LEU A 380 -2.12 -8.73 -10.40
CA LEU A 380 -3.29 -9.42 -9.85
C LEU A 380 -4.52 -8.51 -9.72
N TRP A 381 -4.34 -7.25 -9.30
CA TRP A 381 -5.42 -6.26 -9.30
C TRP A 381 -5.96 -5.93 -10.71
N MET A 382 -5.10 -5.89 -11.73
CA MET A 382 -5.53 -5.69 -13.13
C MET A 382 -6.41 -6.86 -13.60
N LEU A 383 -5.92 -8.10 -13.44
CA LEU A 383 -6.67 -9.30 -13.82
C LEU A 383 -8.00 -9.43 -13.06
N TRP A 384 -8.00 -9.13 -11.76
CA TRP A 384 -9.23 -9.12 -10.96
C TRP A 384 -10.27 -8.10 -11.45
N LYS A 385 -9.84 -6.88 -11.78
CA LYS A 385 -10.73 -5.81 -12.28
C LYS A 385 -11.36 -6.14 -13.63
N GLU A 386 -10.68 -6.97 -14.44
CA GLU A 386 -11.18 -7.46 -15.73
C GLU A 386 -11.96 -8.79 -15.62
N GLY A 387 -11.67 -9.63 -14.63
CA GLY A 387 -12.22 -10.99 -14.45
C GLY A 387 -13.64 -11.09 -13.89
N GLY A 388 -14.21 -9.99 -13.38
CA GLY A 388 -15.67 -9.86 -13.23
C GLY A 388 -16.36 -10.72 -12.15
N GLY A 389 -15.65 -11.25 -11.16
CA GLY A 389 -16.26 -11.84 -9.96
C GLY A 389 -15.79 -13.25 -9.54
N GLU A 390 -14.66 -13.73 -10.04
CA GLU A 390 -14.04 -14.96 -9.54
C GLU A 390 -13.52 -14.79 -8.10
N ASN A 391 -13.76 -15.78 -7.24
CA ASN A 391 -13.39 -15.74 -5.81
C ASN A 391 -11.91 -16.07 -5.55
N THR A 392 -11.20 -16.57 -6.55
CA THR A 392 -9.77 -16.92 -6.52
C THR A 392 -9.12 -16.60 -7.87
N PRO A 393 -7.79 -16.41 -7.93
CA PRO A 393 -7.03 -16.40 -9.18
C PRO A 393 -7.29 -17.64 -10.05
N ASP A 394 -7.44 -17.45 -11.36
CA ASP A 394 -7.47 -18.53 -12.35
C ASP A 394 -6.65 -18.21 -13.63
N VAL A 395 -6.39 -19.21 -14.47
CA VAL A 395 -5.64 -19.06 -15.72
C VAL A 395 -6.47 -18.26 -16.74
N VAL A 396 -5.90 -17.18 -17.27
CA VAL A 396 -6.59 -16.27 -18.20
C VAL A 396 -6.35 -16.64 -19.66
N GLY A 397 -7.36 -16.43 -20.50
CA GLY A 397 -7.29 -16.73 -21.92
C GLY A 397 -6.22 -15.94 -22.68
N ARG A 398 -5.76 -16.47 -23.82
CA ARG A 398 -4.70 -15.90 -24.70
C ARG A 398 -5.04 -14.56 -25.39
N ARG A 399 -6.13 -13.88 -25.04
CA ARG A 399 -6.57 -12.60 -25.63
C ARG A 399 -7.07 -11.67 -24.53
N GLY A 400 -6.91 -10.37 -24.71
CA GLY A 400 -7.22 -9.36 -23.69
C GLY A 400 -6.10 -9.22 -22.65
N HIS A 401 -6.35 -8.48 -21.57
CA HIS A 401 -5.40 -8.27 -20.47
C HIS A 401 -4.03 -7.69 -20.91
N ASP A 402 -3.99 -6.86 -21.95
CA ASP A 402 -2.75 -6.41 -22.59
C ASP A 402 -1.79 -5.68 -21.61
N ASP A 403 -2.34 -4.85 -20.72
CA ASP A 403 -1.54 -4.15 -19.69
C ASP A 403 -0.98 -5.12 -18.64
N ALA A 404 -1.76 -6.13 -18.23
CA ALA A 404 -1.30 -7.15 -17.30
C ALA A 404 -0.23 -8.06 -17.96
N ARG A 405 -0.41 -8.45 -19.23
CA ARG A 405 0.59 -9.21 -20.02
C ARG A 405 1.90 -8.44 -20.18
N LYS A 406 1.82 -7.14 -20.43
CA LYS A 406 2.97 -6.24 -20.47
C LYS A 406 3.68 -6.18 -19.12
N LEU A 407 2.95 -6.09 -18.02
CA LEU A 407 3.52 -6.12 -16.67
C LEU A 407 4.18 -7.48 -16.34
N ALA A 408 3.61 -8.60 -16.78
CA ALA A 408 4.23 -9.92 -16.66
C ALA A 408 5.58 -9.99 -17.40
N SER A 409 5.66 -9.48 -18.64
CA SER A 409 6.92 -9.32 -19.37
C SER A 409 7.93 -8.47 -18.61
N GLN A 410 7.49 -7.35 -18.04
CA GLN A 410 8.37 -6.44 -17.27
C GLN A 410 8.86 -7.06 -15.94
N ILE A 411 8.09 -7.97 -15.34
CA ILE A 411 8.52 -8.76 -14.18
C ILE A 411 9.56 -9.82 -14.60
N SER A 412 9.37 -10.48 -15.74
CA SER A 412 10.37 -11.39 -16.31
C SER A 412 11.70 -10.66 -16.60
N ASP A 413 11.64 -9.45 -17.19
CA ASP A 413 12.80 -8.58 -17.38
C ASP A 413 13.45 -8.19 -16.05
N LEU A 414 12.66 -7.81 -15.04
CA LEU A 414 13.17 -7.44 -13.71
C LEU A 414 13.97 -8.58 -13.07
N ILE A 415 13.44 -9.81 -13.09
CA ILE A 415 14.09 -11.01 -12.56
C ILE A 415 15.39 -11.27 -13.33
N SER A 416 15.31 -11.34 -14.66
CA SER A 416 16.44 -11.66 -15.54
C SER A 416 17.59 -10.65 -15.45
N ASN A 417 17.26 -9.36 -15.28
CA ASN A 417 18.24 -8.28 -15.20
C ASN A 417 18.80 -8.03 -13.79
N ASN A 418 18.25 -8.66 -12.74
CA ASN A 418 18.67 -8.46 -11.35
C ASN A 418 18.84 -9.81 -10.61
N PRO A 419 20.00 -10.50 -10.79
CA PRO A 419 20.26 -11.83 -10.22
C PRO A 419 20.09 -11.97 -8.71
N SER A 420 20.08 -10.88 -7.94
CA SER A 420 19.71 -10.90 -6.52
C SER A 420 18.31 -11.48 -6.26
N LEU A 421 17.38 -11.37 -7.22
CA LEU A 421 16.06 -12.01 -7.15
C LEU A 421 16.12 -13.54 -7.27
N LEU A 422 17.22 -14.11 -7.77
CA LEU A 422 17.41 -15.56 -7.86
C LEU A 422 17.97 -16.15 -6.55
N SER A 423 18.29 -15.32 -5.56
CA SER A 423 18.96 -15.74 -4.31
C SER A 423 18.28 -15.12 -3.08
N PRO A 424 17.16 -15.68 -2.60
CA PRO A 424 16.53 -15.23 -1.36
C PRO A 424 17.45 -15.45 -0.15
N ILE A 425 17.34 -14.58 0.84
CA ILE A 425 18.11 -14.58 2.09
C ILE A 425 17.23 -14.77 3.34
N ALA A 426 15.91 -14.65 3.21
CA ALA A 426 14.94 -14.89 4.26
C ALA A 426 13.81 -15.79 3.75
N ASP A 427 13.38 -16.77 4.55
CA ASP A 427 12.27 -17.68 4.18
C ASP A 427 10.98 -16.91 3.91
N ALA A 428 10.76 -15.79 4.63
CA ALA A 428 9.62 -14.89 4.43
C ALA A 428 9.57 -14.21 3.05
N GLN A 429 10.62 -14.31 2.23
CA GLN A 429 10.55 -13.89 0.81
C GLN A 429 9.72 -14.85 -0.05
N SER A 430 9.37 -16.04 0.46
CA SER A 430 8.33 -16.91 -0.09
C SER A 430 7.01 -16.17 -0.36
N ILE A 431 6.70 -15.15 0.44
CA ILE A 431 5.52 -14.30 0.29
C ILE A 431 5.58 -13.55 -1.04
N ASP A 432 6.64 -12.75 -1.26
CA ASP A 432 6.83 -11.97 -2.49
C ASP A 432 7.00 -12.87 -3.73
N ILE A 433 7.70 -13.99 -3.58
CA ILE A 433 7.86 -15.02 -4.62
C ILE A 433 6.52 -15.63 -4.99
N SER A 434 5.70 -16.05 -4.01
CA SER A 434 4.39 -16.68 -4.27
C SER A 434 3.46 -15.76 -5.05
N VAL A 435 3.41 -14.46 -4.73
CA VAL A 435 2.59 -13.48 -5.49
C VAL A 435 3.07 -13.35 -6.94
N ALA A 436 4.38 -13.35 -7.18
CA ALA A 436 4.93 -13.36 -8.54
C ALA A 436 4.63 -14.67 -9.28
N LEU A 437 4.75 -15.83 -8.61
CA LEU A 437 4.46 -17.13 -9.20
C LEU A 437 2.99 -17.26 -9.61
N VAL A 438 2.01 -16.91 -8.74
CA VAL A 438 0.60 -16.97 -9.19
C VAL A 438 0.34 -15.96 -10.32
N PHE A 439 0.84 -14.72 -10.26
CA PHE A 439 0.63 -13.76 -11.35
C PHE A 439 1.19 -14.23 -12.70
N LEU A 440 2.41 -14.79 -12.73
CA LEU A 440 3.00 -15.33 -13.96
C LEU A 440 2.28 -16.61 -14.43
N SER A 441 1.96 -17.53 -13.51
CA SER A 441 1.29 -18.79 -13.85
C SER A 441 -0.16 -18.63 -14.34
N MET A 442 -0.82 -17.50 -14.07
CA MET A 442 -2.13 -17.16 -14.66
C MET A 442 -2.08 -17.00 -16.19
N PHE A 443 -0.90 -16.83 -16.81
CA PHE A 443 -0.75 -16.77 -18.26
C PHE A 443 -0.01 -18.01 -18.78
N GLU A 444 -0.61 -18.78 -19.68
CA GLU A 444 0.03 -19.96 -20.29
C GLU A 444 1.41 -19.64 -20.89
N GLU A 445 1.56 -18.46 -21.53
CA GLU A 445 2.81 -18.02 -22.15
C GLU A 445 3.95 -17.69 -21.16
N TRP A 446 3.64 -17.47 -19.86
CA TRP A 446 4.62 -17.13 -18.82
C TRP A 446 4.83 -18.26 -17.80
N GLN A 447 4.09 -19.37 -17.91
CA GLN A 447 4.23 -20.53 -17.03
C GLN A 447 5.64 -21.17 -17.05
N SER A 448 6.32 -21.20 -18.20
CA SER A 448 7.71 -21.65 -18.29
C SER A 448 8.67 -20.76 -17.50
N VAL A 449 8.50 -19.43 -17.57
CA VAL A 449 9.31 -18.48 -16.80
C VAL A 449 9.11 -18.66 -15.30
N ALA A 450 7.89 -18.99 -14.86
CA ALA A 450 7.61 -19.32 -13.46
C ALA A 450 8.31 -20.61 -13.00
N LEU A 451 8.42 -21.63 -13.87
CA LEU A 451 9.18 -22.86 -13.62
C LEU A 451 10.69 -22.59 -13.53
N ASP A 452 11.25 -21.96 -14.57
CA ASP A 452 12.67 -21.62 -14.64
C ASP A 452 13.10 -20.79 -13.41
N TYR A 453 12.25 -19.85 -12.98
CA TYR A 453 12.49 -19.07 -11.77
C TYR A 453 12.52 -19.94 -10.50
N CYS A 454 11.63 -20.92 -10.35
CA CYS A 454 11.67 -21.87 -9.24
C CYS A 454 12.95 -22.71 -9.24
N ASP A 455 13.41 -23.15 -10.41
CA ASP A 455 14.64 -23.93 -10.54
C ASP A 455 15.88 -23.09 -10.18
N PHE A 456 15.98 -21.84 -10.66
CA PHE A 456 17.05 -20.93 -10.23
C PHE A 456 17.03 -20.62 -8.73
N LEU A 457 15.84 -20.47 -8.12
CA LEU A 457 15.71 -20.26 -6.67
C LEU A 457 16.17 -21.48 -5.88
N MET A 458 15.80 -22.70 -6.31
CA MET A 458 16.21 -23.95 -5.68
C MET A 458 17.71 -24.21 -5.84
N ASP A 459 18.30 -23.99 -7.02
CA ASP A 459 19.73 -24.21 -7.25
C ASP A 459 20.57 -23.25 -6.41
N ASN A 460 20.22 -21.97 -6.38
CA ASN A 460 20.88 -20.99 -5.51
C ASN A 460 20.69 -21.30 -4.03
N PHE A 461 19.54 -21.84 -3.59
CA PHE A 461 19.39 -22.34 -2.22
C PHE A 461 20.39 -23.45 -1.94
N VAL A 462 20.43 -24.50 -2.77
CA VAL A 462 21.31 -25.67 -2.59
C VAL A 462 22.77 -25.24 -2.57
N PHE A 463 23.17 -24.37 -3.51
CA PHE A 463 24.51 -23.82 -3.60
C PHE A 463 24.89 -23.00 -2.36
N THR A 464 24.11 -21.98 -2.01
CA THR A 464 24.40 -21.11 -0.86
C THR A 464 24.38 -21.87 0.46
N TYR A 465 23.50 -22.86 0.63
CA TYR A 465 23.44 -23.68 1.83
C TYR A 465 24.70 -24.57 1.96
N ARG A 466 25.16 -25.20 0.87
CA ARG A 466 26.34 -26.07 0.86
C ARG A 466 27.65 -25.31 1.07
N TYR A 467 27.78 -24.13 0.47
CA TYR A 467 28.99 -23.31 0.56
C TYR A 467 28.99 -22.31 1.73
N HIS A 468 28.03 -22.42 2.67
CA HIS A 468 27.87 -21.47 3.78
C HIS A 468 27.82 -20.00 3.32
N GLY A 469 27.13 -19.75 2.21
CA GLY A 469 26.77 -18.43 1.73
C GLY A 469 25.48 -17.92 2.38
N ARG A 470 24.82 -16.95 1.74
CA ARG A 470 23.55 -16.38 2.22
C ARG A 470 22.35 -17.19 1.77
N TYR A 471 22.19 -18.38 2.34
CA TYR A 471 20.99 -19.18 2.18
C TYR A 471 19.81 -18.57 2.96
N PRO A 472 18.54 -18.87 2.61
CA PRO A 472 17.39 -18.38 3.36
C PRO A 472 17.40 -18.80 4.83
N THR A 473 17.16 -17.84 5.72
CA THR A 473 16.92 -18.11 7.14
C THR A 473 15.47 -17.82 7.57
N ILE A 474 15.01 -18.52 8.61
CA ILE A 474 13.72 -18.28 9.28
C ILE A 474 13.59 -16.87 9.90
N TYR A 475 14.70 -16.16 10.08
CA TYR A 475 14.72 -14.84 10.73
C TYR A 475 14.48 -13.72 9.72
N GLY A 476 13.52 -12.83 10.02
CA GLY A 476 13.19 -11.67 9.18
C GLY A 476 13.78 -10.34 9.67
N ALA A 477 14.42 -10.30 10.85
CA ALA A 477 14.95 -9.05 11.40
C ALA A 477 16.23 -8.62 10.67
N TYR A 478 16.29 -7.34 10.31
CA TYR A 478 17.36 -6.77 9.48
C TYR A 478 18.78 -7.06 10.00
N TRP A 479 18.99 -6.95 11.32
CA TRP A 479 20.27 -7.23 11.98
C TRP A 479 20.70 -8.69 11.81
N GLU A 480 19.75 -9.63 11.92
CA GLU A 480 20.01 -11.06 11.77
C GLU A 480 20.41 -11.38 10.32
N LEU A 481 19.80 -10.71 9.33
CA LEU A 481 20.09 -10.87 7.90
C LEU A 481 21.44 -10.26 7.47
N ILE A 482 21.88 -9.15 8.06
CA ILE A 482 23.24 -8.60 7.83
C ILE A 482 24.30 -9.59 8.27
N GLU A 483 24.15 -10.10 9.49
CA GLU A 483 25.11 -10.98 10.13
C GLU A 483 25.01 -12.43 9.62
N HIS A 484 24.01 -12.76 8.80
CA HIS A 484 23.83 -14.09 8.26
C HIS A 484 24.76 -14.38 7.05
N PRO A 485 25.50 -15.52 7.05
CA PRO A 485 25.68 -16.49 8.13
C PRO A 485 26.80 -16.08 9.12
N LYS A 486 26.53 -16.18 10.43
CA LYS A 486 27.52 -15.86 11.49
C LYS A 486 28.61 -16.92 11.64
N GLU A 487 28.25 -18.18 11.40
CA GLU A 487 29.10 -19.33 11.66
C GLU A 487 29.02 -20.34 10.51
N GLN A 488 30.14 -20.96 10.18
CA GLN A 488 30.21 -22.03 9.18
C GLN A 488 30.07 -23.43 9.82
N THR A 489 29.14 -23.57 10.77
CA THR A 489 28.87 -24.83 11.51
C THR A 489 27.59 -25.52 11.01
N GLN A 490 27.45 -26.83 11.26
CA GLN A 490 26.22 -27.55 10.90
C GLN A 490 25.08 -27.15 11.84
N GLU A 491 25.39 -26.92 13.11
CA GLU A 491 24.48 -26.48 14.17
C GLU A 491 23.86 -25.13 13.83
N TYR A 492 24.67 -24.17 13.33
CA TYR A 492 24.17 -22.88 12.87
C TYR A 492 23.25 -23.06 11.66
N ARG A 493 23.67 -23.79 10.61
CA ARG A 493 22.79 -24.08 9.44
C ARG A 493 21.46 -24.68 9.86
N LYS A 494 21.48 -25.70 10.74
CA LYS A 494 20.28 -26.34 11.30
C LYS A 494 19.37 -25.37 12.03
N ARG A 495 19.91 -24.50 12.89
CA ARG A 495 19.14 -23.48 13.62
C ARG A 495 18.52 -22.44 12.68
N GLN A 496 19.23 -22.01 11.64
CA GLN A 496 18.75 -21.00 10.70
C GLN A 496 17.69 -21.55 9.73
N THR A 497 17.59 -22.88 9.57
CA THR A 497 16.68 -23.60 8.65
C THR A 497 15.77 -24.59 9.41
N GLN A 498 15.29 -24.24 10.60
CA GLN A 498 14.40 -25.10 11.39
C GLN A 498 12.99 -25.27 10.79
N GLY A 499 12.59 -24.38 9.89
CA GLY A 499 11.36 -24.51 9.13
C GLY A 499 11.45 -23.72 7.83
N SER A 500 10.57 -24.03 6.88
CA SER A 500 10.52 -23.31 5.61
C SER A 500 9.12 -23.31 5.01
N THR A 501 8.70 -22.12 4.58
CA THR A 501 7.55 -21.87 3.71
C THR A 501 7.97 -21.74 2.25
N LEU A 502 9.23 -21.38 1.99
CA LEU A 502 9.81 -21.30 0.65
C LEU A 502 9.96 -22.69 0.00
N LEU A 503 10.50 -23.67 0.71
CA LEU A 503 10.78 -24.98 0.12
C LEU A 503 9.51 -25.75 -0.32
N PRO A 504 8.39 -25.79 0.45
CA PRO A 504 7.14 -26.36 -0.02
C PRO A 504 6.57 -25.65 -1.25
N LEU A 505 6.68 -24.32 -1.30
CA LEU A 505 6.25 -23.49 -2.43
C LEU A 505 7.03 -23.86 -3.70
N LEU A 506 8.37 -23.85 -3.63
CA LEU A 506 9.22 -24.19 -4.76
C LEU A 506 9.08 -25.66 -5.19
N CYS A 507 8.81 -26.58 -4.24
CA CYS A 507 8.56 -27.99 -4.54
C CYS A 507 7.35 -28.17 -5.46
N VAL A 508 6.20 -27.57 -5.13
CA VAL A 508 4.94 -27.85 -5.86
C VAL A 508 4.84 -27.10 -7.19
N TRP A 509 5.51 -25.94 -7.32
CA TRP A 509 5.65 -25.25 -8.61
C TRP A 509 6.73 -25.88 -9.49
N GLY A 510 7.95 -26.11 -8.97
CA GLY A 510 9.05 -26.68 -9.76
C GLY A 510 8.73 -28.07 -10.32
N SER A 511 7.88 -28.85 -9.64
CA SER A 511 7.39 -30.14 -10.15
C SER A 511 6.07 -30.07 -10.94
N ALA A 512 5.58 -28.89 -11.32
CA ALA A 512 4.29 -28.76 -12.02
C ALA A 512 4.30 -29.34 -13.46
N SER A 513 5.49 -29.48 -14.06
CA SER A 513 5.68 -30.22 -15.31
C SER A 513 6.06 -31.70 -15.09
N GLY A 514 5.95 -32.21 -13.86
CA GLY A 514 6.35 -33.56 -13.47
C GLY A 514 7.75 -33.64 -12.87
N THR A 515 8.30 -34.85 -12.82
CA THR A 515 9.67 -35.09 -12.30
C THR A 515 10.73 -34.76 -13.36
N SER A 516 11.76 -34.01 -12.96
CA SER A 516 12.98 -33.79 -13.76
C SER A 516 14.22 -34.33 -13.02
N GLU A 517 15.37 -34.40 -13.71
CA GLU A 517 16.66 -34.71 -13.06
C GLU A 517 16.96 -33.70 -11.93
N PHE A 518 16.63 -32.42 -12.16
CA PHE A 518 16.82 -31.36 -11.18
C PHE A 518 15.93 -31.54 -9.94
N THR A 519 14.63 -31.83 -10.09
CA THR A 519 13.76 -32.05 -8.92
C THR A 519 14.14 -33.30 -8.12
N GLN A 520 14.73 -34.32 -8.76
CA GLN A 520 15.31 -35.48 -8.06
C GLN A 520 16.55 -35.07 -7.22
N VAL A 521 17.47 -34.27 -7.79
CA VAL A 521 18.66 -33.78 -7.07
C VAL A 521 18.27 -32.91 -5.87
N VAL A 522 17.32 -31.98 -6.04
CA VAL A 522 16.82 -31.15 -4.93
C VAL A 522 16.09 -32.00 -3.87
N THR A 523 15.28 -32.97 -4.28
CA THR A 523 14.62 -33.91 -3.34
C THR A 523 15.63 -34.71 -2.53
N ALA A 524 16.71 -35.19 -3.15
CA ALA A 524 17.79 -35.89 -2.47
C ALA A 524 18.54 -34.98 -1.49
N PHE A 525 18.77 -33.72 -1.85
CA PHE A 525 19.34 -32.71 -0.96
C PHE A 525 18.43 -32.46 0.26
N VAL A 526 17.14 -32.19 0.07
CA VAL A 526 16.21 -31.93 1.19
C VAL A 526 16.15 -33.14 2.14
N LYS A 527 16.05 -34.36 1.60
CA LYS A 527 15.98 -35.61 2.38
C LYS A 527 17.30 -36.03 3.06
N SER A 528 18.42 -35.34 2.81
CA SER A 528 19.72 -35.68 3.42
C SER A 528 20.31 -34.53 4.26
N GLU A 529 20.24 -33.30 3.77
CA GLU A 529 20.84 -32.12 4.41
C GLU A 529 19.85 -31.26 5.20
N LEU A 530 18.53 -31.40 4.96
CA LEU A 530 17.46 -30.61 5.59
C LEU A 530 16.44 -31.45 6.37
N VAL A 531 16.80 -32.65 6.82
CA VAL A 531 15.91 -33.56 7.61
C VAL A 531 15.38 -32.92 8.89
N HIS A 532 16.05 -31.89 9.42
CA HIS A 532 15.63 -31.11 10.59
C HIS A 532 14.64 -29.97 10.27
N CYS A 533 14.39 -29.68 9.00
CA CYS A 533 13.57 -28.54 8.58
C CYS A 533 12.09 -28.91 8.56
N ASN A 534 11.28 -28.23 9.38
CA ASN A 534 9.84 -28.31 9.29
C ASN A 534 9.32 -27.61 8.02
N LEU A 535 9.06 -28.39 6.99
CA LEU A 535 8.42 -27.96 5.75
C LEU A 535 6.95 -27.64 6.05
N GLN A 536 6.56 -26.38 5.91
CA GLN A 536 5.28 -25.89 6.42
C GLN A 536 4.66 -24.79 5.56
N THR A 537 3.36 -24.55 5.71
CA THR A 537 2.68 -23.36 5.14
C THR A 537 1.62 -22.82 6.09
N TRP A 538 1.17 -21.60 5.86
CA TRP A 538 0.12 -20.95 6.66
C TRP A 538 -1.26 -21.16 6.03
N VAL A 539 -2.27 -21.44 6.86
CA VAL A 539 -3.68 -21.53 6.47
C VAL A 539 -4.56 -20.70 7.43
N PRO A 540 -5.67 -20.10 6.95
CA PRO A 540 -6.56 -19.31 7.79
C PRO A 540 -7.25 -20.17 8.88
N GLY A 541 -7.33 -19.61 10.08
CA GLY A 541 -8.10 -20.13 11.21
C GLY A 541 -9.31 -19.26 11.53
N GLN A 542 -10.17 -19.73 12.43
CA GLN A 542 -11.43 -19.05 12.79
C GLN A 542 -11.22 -17.62 13.34
N ASP A 543 -10.05 -17.36 13.90
CA ASP A 543 -9.59 -16.05 14.40
C ASP A 543 -9.16 -15.08 13.28
N SER A 544 -8.83 -15.60 12.10
CA SER A 544 -8.06 -14.88 11.09
C SER A 544 -8.85 -13.70 10.52
N GLU A 545 -10.14 -13.85 10.19
CA GLU A 545 -10.97 -12.74 9.65
C GLU A 545 -10.97 -11.49 10.55
N SER A 546 -10.88 -11.66 11.88
CA SER A 546 -10.82 -10.51 12.80
C SER A 546 -9.46 -9.80 12.79
N MET A 547 -8.37 -10.54 12.59
CA MET A 547 -6.99 -10.04 12.72
C MET A 547 -6.34 -9.65 11.37
N PHE A 548 -6.73 -10.32 10.28
CA PHE A 548 -6.02 -10.37 8.99
C PHE A 548 -5.67 -8.99 8.43
N TYR A 549 -6.58 -8.05 8.58
CA TYR A 549 -6.49 -6.73 7.96
C TYR A 549 -5.85 -5.68 8.90
N ILE A 550 -5.89 -5.90 10.22
CA ILE A 550 -5.48 -4.91 11.25
C ILE A 550 -4.06 -5.13 11.80
N GLY A 551 -3.46 -6.29 11.53
CA GLY A 551 -2.00 -6.50 11.58
C GLY A 551 -1.36 -7.27 12.74
N PRO A 552 -2.06 -7.86 13.73
CA PRO A 552 -1.47 -8.95 14.51
C PRO A 552 -1.21 -10.14 13.58
N SER A 553 0.04 -10.58 13.42
CA SER A 553 0.39 -11.74 12.57
C SER A 553 0.27 -13.10 13.28
N THR A 554 -0.12 -13.10 14.56
CA THR A 554 -0.27 -14.31 15.39
C THR A 554 -1.70 -14.83 15.35
N HIS A 555 -2.10 -15.39 14.20
CA HIS A 555 -3.42 -16.03 14.00
C HIS A 555 -3.34 -17.14 12.94
N GLY A 556 -4.40 -17.93 12.81
CA GLY A 556 -4.45 -19.05 11.87
C GLY A 556 -3.57 -20.23 12.27
N TRP A 557 -3.29 -21.12 11.32
CA TRP A 557 -2.61 -22.39 11.60
C TRP A 557 -1.40 -22.60 10.68
N ALA A 558 -0.38 -23.29 11.20
CA ALA A 558 0.69 -23.83 10.39
C ALA A 558 0.35 -25.29 10.02
N LEU A 559 0.20 -25.57 8.72
CA LEU A 559 0.23 -26.94 8.21
C LEU A 559 1.70 -27.36 8.13
N THR A 560 2.09 -28.38 8.88
CA THR A 560 3.49 -28.80 9.07
C THR A 560 3.78 -30.15 8.43
N GLU A 561 5.06 -30.55 8.38
CA GLU A 561 5.52 -31.83 7.83
C GLU A 561 5.11 -32.10 6.37
N ILE A 562 5.03 -31.04 5.55
CA ILE A 562 4.67 -31.14 4.13
C ILE A 562 5.72 -32.01 3.41
N PRO A 563 5.33 -33.11 2.73
CA PRO A 563 6.27 -33.98 2.03
C PRO A 563 7.05 -33.25 0.93
N PHE A 564 8.32 -33.58 0.75
CA PHE A 564 9.12 -33.14 -0.39
C PHE A 564 9.38 -34.33 -1.32
N THR A 565 8.82 -34.29 -2.54
CA THR A 565 8.96 -35.35 -3.56
C THR A 565 9.30 -34.73 -4.90
N SER A 566 9.99 -35.47 -5.77
CA SER A 566 10.46 -34.95 -7.08
C SER A 566 9.32 -34.63 -8.04
N ASP A 567 8.16 -35.26 -7.82
CA ASP A 567 6.88 -35.01 -8.49
C ASP A 567 6.00 -33.99 -7.75
N GLY A 568 6.31 -33.64 -6.50
CA GLY A 568 5.44 -32.85 -5.60
C GLY A 568 4.04 -33.40 -5.35
N GLU A 569 3.71 -34.64 -5.75
CA GLU A 569 2.34 -35.18 -5.68
C GLU A 569 1.85 -35.31 -4.23
N GLN A 570 2.67 -35.87 -3.33
CA GLN A 570 2.30 -36.01 -1.92
C GLN A 570 2.09 -34.67 -1.22
N ALA A 571 2.85 -33.64 -1.61
CA ALA A 571 2.62 -32.27 -1.15
C ALA A 571 1.27 -31.74 -1.65
N MET A 572 1.00 -31.88 -2.95
CA MET A 572 -0.26 -31.47 -3.57
C MET A 572 -1.47 -32.20 -2.96
N GLU A 573 -1.38 -33.50 -2.69
CA GLU A 573 -2.43 -34.27 -2.02
C GLU A 573 -2.72 -33.72 -0.61
N MET A 574 -1.68 -33.50 0.20
CA MET A 574 -1.82 -32.96 1.55
C MET A 574 -2.43 -31.55 1.54
N LEU A 575 -1.95 -30.67 0.65
CA LEU A 575 -2.44 -29.31 0.49
C LEU A 575 -3.89 -29.27 0.01
N GLN A 576 -4.27 -30.11 -0.97
CA GLN A 576 -5.66 -30.24 -1.42
C GLN A 576 -6.56 -30.79 -0.33
N ALA A 577 -6.10 -31.78 0.44
CA ALA A 577 -6.87 -32.36 1.54
C ALA A 577 -7.12 -31.34 2.65
N GLU A 578 -6.17 -30.44 2.92
CA GLU A 578 -6.36 -29.34 3.86
C GLU A 578 -7.29 -28.26 3.31
N CYS A 579 -7.11 -27.85 2.04
CA CYS A 579 -7.99 -26.86 1.40
C CYS A 579 -9.46 -27.32 1.36
N LYS A 580 -9.71 -28.62 1.17
CA LYS A 580 -11.07 -29.21 1.14
C LYS A 580 -11.71 -29.33 2.54
N LYS A 581 -10.95 -29.23 3.62
CA LYS A 581 -11.46 -29.26 5.01
C LYS A 581 -11.66 -27.86 5.60
N CYS A 582 -10.96 -26.86 5.08
CA CYS A 582 -10.89 -25.52 5.66
C CYS A 582 -11.98 -24.59 5.10
N ASP A 583 -13.22 -24.74 5.59
CA ASP A 583 -14.34 -23.83 5.26
C ASP A 583 -14.05 -22.36 5.61
N VAL A 584 -13.09 -22.11 6.51
CA VAL A 584 -12.68 -20.77 6.96
C VAL A 584 -12.28 -19.89 5.78
N PHE A 585 -11.48 -20.40 4.83
CA PHE A 585 -11.01 -19.60 3.70
C PHE A 585 -12.17 -19.03 2.87
N ALA A 586 -13.16 -19.86 2.55
CA ALA A 586 -14.34 -19.45 1.81
C ALA A 586 -15.25 -18.49 2.61
N SER A 587 -15.15 -18.49 3.95
CA SER A 587 -15.89 -17.56 4.81
C SER A 587 -15.22 -16.19 5.02
N LEU A 588 -13.94 -16.03 4.66
CA LEU A 588 -13.23 -14.75 4.74
C LEU A 588 -13.96 -13.70 3.88
N SER A 589 -14.13 -12.49 4.40
CA SER A 589 -14.93 -11.47 3.71
C SER A 589 -14.35 -11.09 2.35
N ALA A 590 -13.03 -10.99 2.24
CA ALA A 590 -12.35 -10.75 0.97
C ALA A 590 -12.59 -11.85 -0.07
N ILE A 591 -12.88 -13.10 0.34
CA ILE A 591 -13.12 -14.21 -0.58
C ILE A 591 -14.61 -14.34 -0.91
N ASN A 592 -15.50 -14.28 0.09
CA ASN A 592 -16.94 -14.45 -0.14
C ASN A 592 -17.60 -13.28 -0.90
N LEU A 593 -17.01 -12.08 -0.84
CA LEU A 593 -17.40 -10.93 -1.65
C LEU A 593 -16.62 -10.85 -2.98
N GLY A 594 -15.78 -11.83 -3.31
CA GLY A 594 -15.01 -11.86 -4.56
C GLY A 594 -13.96 -10.76 -4.70
N HIS A 595 -13.34 -10.31 -3.60
CA HIS A 595 -12.29 -9.27 -3.55
C HIS A 595 -10.93 -9.85 -3.12
N TRP A 596 -10.55 -11.02 -3.66
CA TRP A 596 -9.36 -11.74 -3.24
C TRP A 596 -8.01 -10.98 -3.32
N PRO A 597 -7.81 -9.92 -4.16
CA PRO A 597 -6.57 -9.14 -4.11
C PRO A 597 -6.37 -8.38 -2.79
N VAL A 598 -7.44 -8.10 -2.04
CA VAL A 598 -7.36 -7.55 -0.66
C VAL A 598 -6.69 -8.56 0.28
N LEU A 599 -6.96 -9.85 0.08
CA LEU A 599 -6.32 -10.93 0.86
C LEU A 599 -4.82 -11.03 0.52
N VAL A 600 -4.46 -10.93 -0.77
CA VAL A 600 -3.06 -10.91 -1.23
C VAL A 600 -2.31 -9.70 -0.65
N MET A 601 -2.93 -8.51 -0.68
CA MET A 601 -2.38 -7.29 -0.10
C MET A 601 -2.15 -7.45 1.42
N ALA A 602 -3.10 -8.04 2.16
CA ALA A 602 -2.96 -8.30 3.58
C ALA A 602 -1.81 -9.28 3.90
N CYS A 603 -1.69 -10.39 3.15
CA CYS A 603 -0.56 -11.32 3.24
C CYS A 603 0.79 -10.58 3.09
N ARG A 604 0.93 -9.77 2.04
CA ARG A 604 2.16 -9.03 1.78
C ARG A 604 2.46 -7.96 2.83
N HIS A 605 1.46 -7.16 3.20
CA HIS A 605 1.63 -6.04 4.12
C HIS A 605 1.96 -6.49 5.56
N HIS A 606 1.28 -7.54 6.05
CA HIS A 606 1.48 -8.07 7.40
C HIS A 606 2.44 -9.26 7.46
N ARG A 607 3.12 -9.57 6.35
CA ARG A 607 4.12 -10.64 6.20
C ARG A 607 3.63 -12.04 6.60
N LEU A 608 2.46 -12.42 6.08
CA LEU A 608 1.92 -13.79 6.14
C LEU A 608 2.09 -14.51 4.79
N PRO A 609 2.41 -15.82 4.76
CA PRO A 609 2.39 -16.62 3.53
C PRO A 609 1.02 -16.58 2.85
N LEU A 610 1.01 -16.65 1.50
CA LEU A 610 -0.24 -16.79 0.77
C LEU A 610 -0.85 -18.18 1.05
N PRO A 611 -2.11 -18.28 1.53
CA PRO A 611 -2.73 -19.55 1.81
C PRO A 611 -2.87 -20.38 0.52
N PRO A 612 -2.67 -21.72 0.57
CA PRO A 612 -2.77 -22.61 -0.59
C PRO A 612 -4.03 -22.43 -1.43
N HIS A 613 -5.17 -22.17 -0.80
CA HIS A 613 -6.44 -21.88 -1.45
C HIS A 613 -6.38 -20.78 -2.54
N LEU A 614 -5.52 -19.78 -2.43
CA LEU A 614 -5.39 -18.72 -3.45
C LEU A 614 -4.65 -19.16 -4.72
N TRP A 615 -3.73 -20.13 -4.62
CA TRP A 615 -2.80 -20.43 -5.71
C TRP A 615 -2.89 -21.86 -6.24
N MET A 616 -3.47 -22.77 -5.45
CA MET A 616 -3.76 -24.14 -5.87
C MET A 616 -4.64 -24.24 -7.14
N PRO A 617 -5.65 -23.39 -7.40
CA PRO A 617 -6.45 -23.49 -8.63
C PRO A 617 -5.60 -23.36 -9.90
N VAL A 618 -4.80 -22.28 -9.99
CA VAL A 618 -3.86 -22.01 -11.10
C VAL A 618 -2.87 -23.18 -11.26
N LEU A 619 -2.31 -23.66 -10.15
CA LEU A 619 -1.31 -24.74 -10.17
C LEU A 619 -1.91 -26.09 -10.62
N ILE A 620 -3.15 -26.41 -10.24
CA ILE A 620 -3.85 -27.62 -10.69
C ILE A 620 -4.10 -27.58 -12.20
N GLN A 621 -4.51 -26.42 -12.75
CA GLN A 621 -4.71 -26.28 -14.19
C GLN A 621 -3.40 -26.43 -14.96
N MET A 622 -2.33 -25.77 -14.51
CA MET A 622 -0.98 -25.89 -15.09
C MET A 622 -0.49 -27.35 -15.13
N ARG A 623 -0.69 -28.12 -14.05
CA ARG A 623 -0.37 -29.57 -13.99
C ARG A 623 -1.27 -30.42 -14.87
N THR A 624 -2.52 -30.01 -15.08
CA THR A 624 -3.45 -30.74 -15.98
C THR A 624 -3.09 -30.52 -17.44
N ALA A 625 -2.65 -29.30 -17.79
CA ALA A 625 -2.21 -28.96 -19.14
C ALA A 625 -0.88 -29.63 -19.52
N SER A 626 0.06 -29.81 -18.59
CA SER A 626 1.32 -30.52 -18.87
C SER A 626 1.08 -32.01 -19.18
N VAL A 627 0.19 -32.66 -18.43
CA VAL A 627 -0.19 -34.09 -18.65
C VAL A 627 -0.95 -34.31 -19.97
N GLN A 628 -1.57 -33.30 -20.57
CA GLN A 628 -2.23 -33.41 -21.88
C GLN A 628 -1.31 -33.18 -23.08
N ASN A 629 -0.09 -32.66 -22.84
CA ASN A 629 0.91 -32.39 -23.88
C ASN A 629 2.03 -33.45 -23.94
N HIS A 630 1.90 -34.53 -23.15
CA HIS A 630 2.78 -35.69 -23.10
C HIS A 630 2.02 -36.98 -23.48
#